data_AF-A0A1F4RMV5-F1
#
_entry.id   AF-A0A1F4RMV5-F1
#
_cell.length_a   1.000
_cell.length_b   1.000
_cell.length_c   1.000
_cell.angle_alpha   90.00
_cell.angle_beta   90.00
_cell.angle_gamma   90.00
#
_symmetry.space_group_name_H-M   'P 1'
#
loop_
_entity.id
_entity.type
_entity.pdbx_description
1 polymer ?
#
loop_
_entity_poly.entity_id
_entity_poly.type
_entity_poly.pdbx_seq_one_letter_code
_entity_poly.pdbx_strand_id
1 'polypeptide(L)'
;MNYWLKSILSVILIGFGAINFYTMYELLGRSPEKPRRFFPEALKNFHRYSGYFFILIFAVISFFCLMGVVNDPFDFSPRGIVHALLALTIPILLASKLLAVKLYRGFYAEAAGLGKSAFALSLLLFAVSGGYYFLLMYPQGITGTLLVQNKCVRCHTLERVFSISKSKEGWEQTVARMADRVPGWISTIEKEQIIDSLVKTSSDLKEK
;
A
#
# COMPACT_ATOMS: atom_id res chain seq x y z
N MET A 1 -6.39 1.35 -12.48
CA MET A 1 -6.73 0.08 -11.80
C MET A 1 -7.49 0.40 -10.52
N ASN A 2 -8.59 -0.31 -10.20
CA ASN A 2 -9.35 -0.01 -8.99
C ASN A 2 -8.54 -0.34 -7.72
N TYR A 3 -8.84 0.36 -6.61
CA TYR A 3 -8.10 0.21 -5.35
C TYR A 3 -8.20 -1.21 -4.79
N TRP A 4 -9.34 -1.88 -4.98
CA TRP A 4 -9.56 -3.26 -4.56
C TRP A 4 -8.60 -4.25 -5.21
N LEU A 5 -8.47 -4.24 -6.54
CA LEU A 5 -7.56 -5.14 -7.25
C LEU A 5 -6.11 -4.83 -6.86
N LYS A 6 -5.74 -3.55 -6.73
CA LYS A 6 -4.39 -3.16 -6.27
C LYS A 6 -4.09 -3.74 -4.89
N SER A 7 -5.02 -3.63 -3.95
CA SER A 7 -4.88 -4.15 -2.59
C SER A 7 -4.76 -5.67 -2.56
N ILE A 8 -5.61 -6.39 -3.30
CA ILE A 8 -5.54 -7.86 -3.40
C ILE A 8 -4.20 -8.31 -4.00
N LEU A 9 -3.80 -7.73 -5.14
CA LEU A 9 -2.52 -8.04 -5.78
C LEU A 9 -1.33 -7.75 -4.85
N SER A 10 -1.41 -6.70 -4.04
CA SER A 10 -0.36 -6.38 -3.06
C SER A 10 -0.28 -7.39 -1.91
N VAL A 11 -1.39 -7.98 -1.47
CA VAL A 11 -1.36 -9.08 -0.49
C VAL A 11 -0.71 -10.32 -1.09
N ILE A 12 -1.07 -10.66 -2.33
CA ILE A 12 -0.47 -11.80 -3.07
C ILE A 12 1.04 -11.56 -3.25
N LEU A 13 1.45 -10.34 -3.60
CA LEU A 13 2.85 -9.94 -3.70
C LEU A 13 3.61 -10.19 -2.39
N ILE A 14 3.06 -9.75 -1.25
CA ILE A 14 3.67 -9.99 0.07
C ILE A 14 3.74 -11.49 0.38
N GLY A 15 2.71 -12.27 0.01
CA GLY A 15 2.71 -13.72 0.14
C GLY A 15 3.89 -14.38 -0.58
N PHE A 16 4.13 -14.04 -1.85
CA PHE A 16 5.31 -14.52 -2.58
C PHE A 16 6.62 -14.00 -2.00
N GLY A 17 6.65 -12.77 -1.49
CA GLY A 17 7.79 -12.22 -0.76
C GLY A 17 8.13 -13.03 0.50
N ALA A 18 7.11 -13.42 1.26
CA ALA A 18 7.26 -14.22 2.48
C ALA A 18 7.76 -15.64 2.16
N ILE A 19 7.27 -16.27 1.09
CA ILE A 19 7.79 -17.57 0.62
C ILE A 19 9.27 -17.44 0.23
N ASN A 20 9.65 -16.40 -0.51
CA ASN A 20 11.05 -16.13 -0.86
C ASN A 20 11.93 -15.94 0.37
N PHE A 21 11.46 -15.15 1.33
CA PHE A 21 12.16 -14.88 2.58
C PHE A 21 12.34 -16.17 3.39
N TYR A 22 11.26 -16.94 3.58
CA TYR A 22 11.28 -18.19 4.32
C TYR A 22 12.22 -19.24 3.69
N THR A 23 12.10 -19.46 2.38
CA THR A 23 12.94 -20.43 1.66
C THR A 23 14.43 -20.07 1.74
N MET A 24 14.77 -18.78 1.70
CA MET A 24 16.14 -18.32 1.87
C MET A 24 16.68 -18.58 3.28
N TYR A 25 15.88 -18.32 4.33
CA TYR A 25 16.27 -18.58 5.72
C TYR A 25 16.45 -20.08 5.98
N GLU A 26 15.61 -20.94 5.40
CA GLU A 26 15.76 -22.39 5.54
C GLU A 26 16.99 -22.92 4.77
N LEU A 27 17.36 -22.29 3.66
CA LEU A 27 18.57 -22.66 2.88
C LEU A 27 19.88 -22.20 3.53
N LEU A 28 19.93 -20.97 4.05
CA LEU A 28 21.15 -20.30 4.53
C LEU A 28 21.28 -20.22 6.06
N GLY A 29 20.18 -20.28 6.80
CA GLY A 29 20.14 -19.97 8.22
C GLY A 29 20.15 -21.18 9.16
N ARG A 30 20.20 -22.41 8.64
CA ARG A 30 20.29 -23.61 9.49
C ARG A 30 21.73 -23.90 9.90
N SER A 31 21.93 -24.08 11.21
CA SER A 31 23.16 -24.64 11.74
C SER A 31 23.42 -26.04 11.16
N PRO A 32 24.69 -26.43 10.98
CA PRO A 32 25.07 -27.75 10.46
C PRO A 32 24.45 -28.93 11.22
N GLU A 33 24.14 -28.72 12.51
CA GLU A 33 23.62 -29.72 13.44
C GLU A 33 22.12 -30.05 13.25
N LYS A 34 21.36 -29.23 12.52
CA LYS A 34 19.92 -29.45 12.30
C LYS A 34 19.63 -29.78 10.84
N PRO A 35 19.26 -31.04 10.50
CA PRO A 35 18.99 -31.43 9.12
C PRO A 35 17.82 -30.61 8.55
N ARG A 36 17.90 -30.14 7.30
CA ARG A 36 16.87 -29.32 6.64
C ARG A 36 15.51 -30.03 6.68
N ARG A 37 14.41 -29.29 6.92
CA ARG A 37 13.05 -29.88 6.97
C ARG A 37 12.56 -30.38 5.60
N PHE A 38 13.17 -29.89 4.53
CA PHE A 38 12.72 -30.13 3.16
C PHE A 38 13.90 -30.41 2.22
N PHE A 39 13.61 -31.01 1.07
CA PHE A 39 14.59 -31.29 0.04
C PHE A 39 15.20 -30.00 -0.53
N PRO A 40 16.55 -29.89 -0.63
CA PRO A 40 17.21 -28.68 -1.09
C PRO A 40 16.79 -28.22 -2.49
N GLU A 41 16.56 -29.15 -3.41
CA GLU A 41 16.15 -28.84 -4.78
C GLU A 41 14.74 -28.27 -4.85
N ALA A 42 13.82 -28.80 -4.03
CA ALA A 42 12.48 -28.23 -3.92
C ALA A 42 12.54 -26.78 -3.42
N LEU A 43 13.33 -26.50 -2.37
CA LEU A 43 13.47 -25.14 -1.82
C LEU A 43 14.04 -24.15 -2.82
N LYS A 44 15.06 -24.54 -3.57
CA LYS A 44 15.64 -23.71 -4.64
C LYS A 44 14.60 -23.40 -5.72
N ASN A 45 13.82 -24.39 -6.14
CA ASN A 45 12.77 -24.20 -7.14
C ASN A 45 11.66 -23.30 -6.62
N PHE A 46 11.17 -23.53 -5.40
CA PHE A 46 10.17 -22.67 -4.77
C PHE A 46 10.67 -21.22 -4.64
N HIS A 47 11.92 -21.01 -4.21
CA HIS A 47 12.53 -19.68 -4.17
C HIS A 47 12.57 -19.03 -5.56
N ARG A 48 13.04 -19.76 -6.58
CA ARG A 48 13.15 -19.22 -7.94
C ARG A 48 11.78 -18.82 -8.51
N TYR A 49 10.79 -19.71 -8.46
CA TYR A 49 9.46 -19.44 -9.02
C TYR A 49 8.71 -18.38 -8.23
N SER A 50 8.73 -18.43 -6.89
CA SER A 50 8.12 -17.37 -6.08
C SER A 50 8.78 -16.02 -6.34
N GLY A 51 10.10 -15.98 -6.58
CA GLY A 51 10.81 -14.76 -6.99
C GLY A 51 10.34 -14.20 -8.34
N TYR A 52 10.11 -15.05 -9.34
CA TYR A 52 9.58 -14.61 -10.63
C TYR A 52 8.14 -14.10 -10.51
N PHE A 53 7.26 -14.79 -9.77
CA PHE A 53 5.90 -14.30 -9.52
C PHE A 53 5.90 -12.97 -8.78
N PHE A 54 6.79 -12.80 -7.80
CA PHE A 54 6.96 -11.53 -7.10
C PHE A 54 7.30 -10.39 -8.08
N ILE A 55 8.32 -10.59 -8.93
CA ILE A 55 8.75 -9.57 -9.91
C ILE A 55 7.63 -9.26 -10.91
N LEU A 56 6.94 -10.30 -11.42
CA LEU A 56 5.85 -10.14 -12.38
C LEU A 56 4.71 -9.32 -11.79
N ILE A 57 4.23 -9.68 -10.60
CA ILE A 57 3.13 -8.96 -9.93
C ILE A 57 3.56 -7.52 -9.63
N PHE A 58 4.78 -7.31 -9.12
CA PHE A 58 5.30 -5.98 -8.86
C PHE A 58 5.32 -5.13 -10.15
N ALA A 59 5.80 -5.68 -11.27
CA ALA A 59 5.84 -4.97 -12.55
C ALA A 59 4.43 -4.62 -13.05
N VAL A 60 3.46 -5.54 -12.94
CA VAL A 60 2.06 -5.28 -13.30
C VAL A 60 1.46 -4.16 -12.46
N ILE A 61 1.63 -4.20 -11.13
CA ILE A 61 1.13 -3.15 -10.24
C ILE A 61 1.80 -1.81 -10.58
N SER A 62 3.11 -1.79 -10.75
CA SER A 62 3.89 -0.59 -11.07
C SER A 62 3.48 0.02 -12.41
N PHE A 63 3.25 -0.80 -13.44
CA PHE A 63 2.76 -0.34 -14.74
C PHE A 63 1.42 0.40 -14.61
N PHE A 64 0.44 -0.19 -13.91
CA PHE A 64 -0.84 0.46 -13.70
C PHE A 64 -0.75 1.71 -12.81
N CYS A 65 0.19 1.76 -11.86
CA CYS A 65 0.43 2.96 -11.04
C CYS A 65 1.05 4.09 -11.87
N LEU A 66 2.03 3.78 -12.73
CA LEU A 66 2.63 4.75 -13.65
C LEU A 66 1.60 5.30 -14.63
N MET A 67 0.76 4.44 -15.20
CA MET A 67 -0.36 4.89 -16.04
C MET A 67 -1.32 5.81 -15.27
N GLY A 68 -1.60 5.53 -14.00
CA GLY A 68 -2.40 6.44 -13.17
C GLY A 68 -1.75 7.82 -12.99
N VAL A 69 -0.44 7.85 -12.73
CA VAL A 69 0.33 9.10 -12.58
C VAL A 69 0.39 9.93 -13.86
N VAL A 70 0.45 9.29 -15.03
CA VAL A 70 0.48 10.00 -16.31
C VAL A 70 -0.87 10.63 -16.65
N ASN A 71 -1.97 9.99 -16.25
CA ASN A 71 -3.31 10.43 -16.59
C ASN A 71 -3.94 11.37 -15.54
N ASP A 72 -3.53 11.28 -14.28
CA ASP A 72 -4.06 12.08 -13.17
C ASP A 72 -2.97 12.94 -12.49
N PRO A 73 -3.28 14.15 -11.99
CA PRO A 73 -2.34 14.97 -11.25
C PRO A 73 -1.72 14.21 -10.07
N PHE A 74 -0.39 14.24 -9.98
CA PHE A 74 0.38 13.47 -9.00
C PHE A 74 -0.06 13.78 -7.55
N ASP A 75 -0.21 12.74 -6.73
CA ASP A 75 -0.48 12.89 -5.30
C ASP A 75 0.78 13.35 -4.55
N PHE A 76 0.95 14.67 -4.39
CA PHE A 76 2.03 15.27 -3.61
C PHE A 76 1.87 15.17 -2.08
N SER A 77 0.95 14.33 -1.57
CA SER A 77 0.86 14.09 -0.13
C SER A 77 2.14 13.43 0.40
N PRO A 78 2.49 13.60 1.70
CA PRO A 78 3.62 12.90 2.32
C PRO A 78 3.56 11.38 2.10
N ARG A 79 2.36 10.80 2.17
CA ARG A 79 2.10 9.39 1.87
C ARG A 79 2.45 9.04 0.41
N GLY A 80 2.03 9.87 -0.55
CA GLY A 80 2.31 9.66 -1.97
C GLY A 80 3.80 9.71 -2.30
N ILE A 81 4.53 10.64 -1.69
CA ILE A 81 6.00 10.75 -1.83
C ILE A 81 6.69 9.50 -1.26
N VAL A 82 6.35 9.10 -0.03
CA VAL A 82 6.92 7.88 0.59
C VAL A 82 6.60 6.64 -0.25
N HIS A 83 5.37 6.52 -0.77
CA HIS A 83 4.98 5.45 -1.67
C HIS A 83 5.87 5.39 -2.92
N ALA A 84 6.08 6.53 -3.59
CA ALA A 84 6.87 6.62 -4.81
C ALA A 84 8.35 6.25 -4.55
N LEU A 85 8.95 6.77 -3.48
CA LEU A 85 10.34 6.47 -3.12
C LEU A 85 10.55 4.97 -2.84
N LEU A 86 9.66 4.35 -2.08
CA LEU A 86 9.70 2.91 -1.82
C LEU A 86 9.55 2.10 -3.11
N ALA A 87 8.59 2.47 -3.97
CA ALA A 87 8.33 1.80 -5.23
C ALA A 87 9.50 1.90 -6.23
N LEU A 88 10.25 3.00 -6.23
CA LEU A 88 11.44 3.17 -7.08
C LEU A 88 12.67 2.44 -6.53
N THR A 89 12.78 2.30 -5.20
CA THR A 89 13.93 1.65 -4.56
C THR A 89 13.95 0.13 -4.77
N ILE A 90 12.78 -0.52 -4.70
CA ILE A 90 12.65 -1.98 -4.85
C ILE A 90 13.25 -2.52 -6.17
N PRO A 91 12.92 -2.00 -7.37
CA PRO A 91 13.48 -2.50 -8.62
C PRO A 91 14.99 -2.30 -8.71
N ILE A 92 15.54 -1.24 -8.11
CA ILE A 92 16.98 -1.01 -8.02
C ILE A 92 17.64 -2.14 -7.20
N LEU A 93 17.09 -2.48 -6.04
CA LEU A 93 17.60 -3.58 -5.22
C LEU A 93 17.52 -4.94 -5.93
N LEU A 94 16.42 -5.19 -6.66
CA LEU A 94 16.23 -6.42 -7.41
C LEU A 94 17.22 -6.52 -8.58
N ALA A 95 17.44 -5.43 -9.31
CA ALA A 95 18.45 -5.36 -10.37
C ALA A 95 19.86 -5.61 -9.81
N SER A 96 20.22 -4.95 -8.72
CA SER A 96 21.51 -5.17 -8.02
C SER A 96 21.67 -6.62 -7.55
N LYS A 97 20.61 -7.25 -7.02
CA LYS A 97 20.61 -8.67 -6.64
C LYS A 97 20.88 -9.56 -7.85
N LEU A 98 20.22 -9.31 -8.98
CA LEU A 98 20.40 -10.09 -10.20
C LEU A 98 21.82 -9.93 -10.77
N LEU A 99 22.37 -8.72 -10.76
CA LEU A 99 23.76 -8.45 -11.16
C LEU A 99 24.75 -9.18 -10.24
N ALA A 100 24.57 -9.11 -8.92
CA ALA A 100 25.41 -9.80 -7.96
C ALA A 100 25.41 -11.33 -8.22
N VAL A 101 24.25 -11.95 -8.40
CA VAL A 101 24.15 -13.40 -8.62
C VAL A 101 24.66 -13.84 -9.99
N LYS A 102 24.45 -13.04 -11.05
CA LYS A 102 24.82 -13.42 -12.42
C LYS A 102 26.27 -13.11 -12.77
N LEU A 103 26.79 -11.97 -12.32
CA LEU A 103 28.10 -11.46 -12.72
C LEU A 103 29.17 -11.71 -11.63
N TYR A 104 28.80 -11.68 -10.36
CA TYR A 104 29.77 -11.62 -9.25
C TYR A 104 29.50 -12.71 -8.19
N ARG A 105 29.84 -13.96 -8.52
CA ARG A 105 29.64 -15.14 -7.65
C ARG A 105 30.26 -15.00 -6.24
N GLY A 106 31.23 -14.11 -6.02
CA GLY A 106 31.76 -13.81 -4.68
C GLY A 106 30.78 -13.12 -3.72
N PHE A 107 29.70 -12.52 -4.26
CA PHE A 107 28.75 -11.70 -3.50
C PHE A 107 27.45 -12.45 -3.14
N TYR A 108 27.44 -13.78 -3.10
CA TYR A 108 26.23 -14.55 -2.76
C TYR A 108 25.66 -14.21 -1.37
N ALA A 109 26.52 -13.97 -0.37
CA ALA A 109 26.09 -13.57 0.97
C ALA A 109 25.40 -12.19 0.95
N GLU A 110 25.96 -11.24 0.19
CA GLU A 110 25.39 -9.90 0.02
C GLU A 110 24.09 -9.91 -0.79
N ALA A 111 23.97 -10.81 -1.78
CA ALA A 111 22.74 -11.00 -2.55
C ALA A 111 21.57 -11.47 -1.67
N ALA A 112 21.84 -12.22 -0.60
CA ALA A 112 20.84 -12.56 0.40
C ALA A 112 20.41 -11.32 1.22
N GLY A 113 21.35 -10.43 1.54
CA GLY A 113 21.09 -9.12 2.14
C GLY A 113 20.10 -8.29 1.30
N LEU A 114 20.40 -8.13 0.01
CA LEU A 114 19.54 -7.40 -0.94
C LEU A 114 18.12 -7.97 -1.01
N GLY A 115 17.98 -9.31 -0.97
CA GLY A 115 16.67 -9.97 -0.94
C GLY A 115 15.85 -9.65 0.32
N LYS A 116 16.49 -9.65 1.50
CA LYS A 116 15.84 -9.28 2.77
C LYS A 116 15.39 -7.82 2.75
N SER A 117 16.25 -6.91 2.29
CA SER A 117 15.94 -5.49 2.17
C SER A 117 14.77 -5.25 1.22
N ALA A 118 14.74 -5.92 0.05
CA ALA A 118 13.63 -5.83 -0.88
C ALA A 118 12.30 -6.29 -0.26
N PHE A 119 12.30 -7.39 0.51
CA PHE A 119 11.11 -7.85 1.21
C PHE A 119 10.63 -6.86 2.29
N ALA A 120 11.55 -6.34 3.11
CA ALA A 120 11.23 -5.35 4.14
C ALA A 120 10.64 -4.05 3.54
N LEU A 121 11.23 -3.53 2.47
CA LEU A 121 10.70 -2.36 1.77
C LEU A 121 9.33 -2.64 1.13
N SER A 122 9.10 -3.87 0.68
CA SER A 122 7.80 -4.27 0.13
C SER A 122 6.70 -4.29 1.21
N LEU A 123 7.02 -4.74 2.43
CA LEU A 123 6.09 -4.65 3.57
C LEU A 123 5.76 -3.20 3.91
N LEU A 124 6.76 -2.30 3.91
CA LEU A 124 6.53 -0.87 4.13
C LEU A 124 5.68 -0.26 3.00
N LEU A 125 5.97 -0.62 1.75
CA LEU A 125 5.20 -0.16 0.60
C LEU A 125 3.74 -0.63 0.69
N PHE A 126 3.52 -1.88 1.12
CA PHE A 126 2.19 -2.41 1.39
C PHE A 126 1.49 -1.61 2.48
N ALA A 127 2.15 -1.34 3.61
CA ALA A 127 1.58 -0.58 4.72
C ALA A 127 1.12 0.82 4.31
N VAL A 128 1.94 1.54 3.54
CA VAL A 128 1.64 2.92 3.06
C VAL A 128 0.60 2.94 1.92
N SER A 129 0.31 1.78 1.30
CA SER A 129 -0.63 1.65 0.18
C SER A 129 -1.75 0.65 0.45
N GLY A 130 -1.62 -0.60 0.03
CA GLY A 130 -2.70 -1.60 0.13
C GLY A 130 -3.22 -1.77 1.55
N GLY A 131 -2.30 -1.87 2.52
CA GLY A 131 -2.61 -1.95 3.95
C GLY A 131 -3.34 -0.70 4.47
N TYR A 132 -2.94 0.50 4.04
CA TYR A 132 -3.65 1.74 4.39
C TYR A 132 -5.12 1.71 3.93
N TYR A 133 -5.41 1.22 2.72
CA TYR A 133 -6.79 1.09 2.24
C TYR A 133 -7.58 -0.01 2.98
N PHE A 134 -6.93 -1.11 3.40
CA PHE A 134 -7.60 -2.11 4.25
C PHE A 134 -8.00 -1.54 5.62
N LEU A 135 -7.16 -0.68 6.21
CA LEU A 135 -7.48 0.00 7.47
C LEU A 135 -8.63 1.01 7.30
N LEU A 136 -8.68 1.73 6.17
CA LEU A 136 -9.78 2.65 5.85
C LEU A 136 -11.10 1.91 5.64
N MET A 137 -11.03 0.72 5.03
CA MET A 137 -12.19 -0.13 4.76
C MET A 137 -12.73 -0.82 6.03
N TYR A 138 -11.93 -0.93 7.09
CA TYR A 138 -12.40 -1.52 8.34
C TYR A 138 -13.47 -0.60 8.97
N PRO A 139 -14.68 -1.11 9.25
CA PRO A 139 -15.82 -0.29 9.70
C PRO A 139 -15.58 0.45 11.03
N GLN A 140 -14.51 0.12 11.74
CA GLN A 140 -14.10 0.76 13.00
C GLN A 140 -12.69 1.38 12.95
N GLY A 141 -12.04 1.43 11.78
CA GLY A 141 -10.59 1.57 11.69
C GLY A 141 -10.05 2.99 11.48
N ILE A 142 -10.82 3.89 10.88
CA ILE A 142 -10.38 5.26 10.60
C ILE A 142 -11.53 6.24 10.87
N THR A 143 -11.26 7.26 11.69
CA THR A 143 -12.21 8.34 12.00
C THR A 143 -12.65 9.03 10.73
N GLY A 144 -13.95 9.30 10.55
CA GLY A 144 -14.48 10.01 9.38
C GLY A 144 -13.81 11.38 9.14
N THR A 145 -13.20 11.95 10.18
CA THR A 145 -12.34 13.14 10.11
C THR A 145 -11.16 12.93 9.15
N LEU A 146 -10.51 11.77 9.15
CA LEU A 146 -9.39 11.49 8.25
C LEU A 146 -9.86 11.31 6.79
N LEU A 147 -11.07 10.81 6.57
CA LEU A 147 -11.68 10.79 5.23
C LEU A 147 -11.93 12.21 4.73
N VAL A 148 -12.48 13.08 5.57
CA VAL A 148 -12.67 14.50 5.25
C VAL A 148 -11.33 15.17 4.91
N GLN A 149 -10.30 14.95 5.73
CA GLN A 149 -8.98 15.54 5.52
C GLN A 149 -8.32 15.06 4.21
N ASN A 150 -8.48 13.78 3.85
CA ASN A 150 -7.84 13.25 2.64
C ASN A 150 -8.61 13.55 1.35
N LYS A 151 -9.95 13.65 1.43
CA LYS A 151 -10.80 13.75 0.25
C LYS A 151 -11.33 15.16 0.01
N CYS A 152 -11.71 15.88 1.05
CA CYS A 152 -12.31 17.20 0.91
C CYS A 152 -11.24 18.30 0.77
N VAL A 153 -10.07 18.11 1.39
CA VAL A 153 -9.01 19.14 1.41
C VAL A 153 -8.28 19.29 0.08
N ARG A 154 -8.46 18.34 -0.85
CA ARG A 154 -7.94 18.47 -2.22
C ARG A 154 -8.49 19.70 -2.96
N CYS A 155 -9.73 20.09 -2.64
CA CYS A 155 -10.42 21.20 -3.30
C CYS A 155 -10.94 22.27 -2.32
N HIS A 156 -10.90 22.01 -1.01
CA HIS A 156 -11.41 22.90 0.03
C HIS A 156 -10.36 23.13 1.12
N THR A 157 -10.42 24.25 1.81
CA THR A 157 -9.59 24.43 3.01
C THR A 157 -10.20 23.67 4.19
N LEU A 158 -9.36 23.23 5.14
CA LEU A 158 -9.81 22.61 6.39
C LEU A 158 -10.79 23.52 7.13
N GLU A 159 -10.45 24.82 7.21
CA GLU A 159 -11.29 25.84 7.81
C GLU A 159 -12.69 25.87 7.17
N ARG A 160 -12.79 25.89 5.84
CA ARG A 160 -14.10 25.91 5.15
C ARG A 160 -14.97 24.72 5.51
N VAL A 161 -14.38 23.54 5.68
CA VAL A 161 -15.14 22.32 5.95
C VAL A 161 -15.55 22.24 7.42
N PHE A 162 -14.64 22.58 8.32
CA PHE A 162 -14.83 22.43 9.76
C PHE A 162 -15.39 23.67 10.47
N SER A 163 -15.51 24.83 9.82
CA SER A 163 -16.12 26.03 10.43
C SER A 163 -17.64 26.11 10.24
N ILE A 164 -18.22 25.21 9.45
CA ILE A 164 -19.64 25.19 9.16
C ILE A 164 -20.33 24.19 10.08
N SER A 165 -21.37 24.61 10.79
CA SER A 165 -22.22 23.70 11.56
C SER A 165 -23.55 23.48 10.81
N LYS A 166 -23.91 22.21 10.55
CA LYS A 166 -25.16 21.81 9.90
C LYS A 166 -25.82 20.65 10.63
N SER A 167 -27.12 20.44 10.37
CA SER A 167 -27.79 19.19 10.74
C SER A 167 -27.25 18.01 9.92
N LYS A 168 -27.60 16.79 10.33
CA LYS A 168 -27.26 15.57 9.60
C LYS A 168 -27.76 15.62 8.16
N GLU A 169 -29.01 16.01 7.95
CA GLU A 169 -29.63 16.15 6.62
C GLU A 169 -28.88 17.20 5.78
N GLY A 170 -28.46 18.31 6.39
CA GLY A 170 -27.68 19.34 5.71
C GLY A 170 -26.31 18.85 5.26
N TRP A 171 -25.67 17.99 6.04
CA TRP A 171 -24.42 17.34 5.66
C TRP A 171 -24.63 16.26 4.60
N GLU A 172 -25.66 15.43 4.72
CA GLU A 172 -26.04 14.42 3.73
C GLU A 172 -26.18 15.02 2.32
N GLN A 173 -26.93 16.14 2.22
CA GLN A 173 -27.10 16.86 0.96
C GLN A 173 -25.78 17.45 0.45
N THR A 174 -24.94 17.98 1.35
CA THR A 174 -23.66 18.59 0.96
C THR A 174 -22.69 17.54 0.44
N VAL A 175 -22.52 16.43 1.16
CA VAL A 175 -21.62 15.34 0.77
C VAL A 175 -22.14 14.65 -0.50
N ALA A 176 -23.45 14.48 -0.65
CA ALA A 176 -24.05 13.97 -1.90
C ALA A 176 -23.66 14.83 -3.10
N ARG A 177 -23.88 16.16 -3.02
CA ARG A 177 -23.49 17.07 -4.11
C ARG A 177 -21.99 17.03 -4.42
N MET A 178 -21.13 16.82 -3.43
CA MET A 178 -19.69 16.70 -3.66
C MET A 178 -19.33 15.37 -4.33
N ALA A 179 -19.98 14.28 -3.94
CA ALA A 179 -19.83 12.97 -4.58
C ALA A 179 -20.29 13.01 -6.06
N ASP A 180 -21.37 13.75 -6.35
CA ASP A 180 -21.88 13.92 -7.71
C ASP A 180 -20.95 14.76 -8.61
N ARG A 181 -20.24 15.74 -8.01
CA ARG A 181 -19.29 16.57 -8.74
C ARG A 181 -18.05 15.82 -9.21
N VAL A 182 -17.61 14.81 -8.44
CA VAL A 182 -16.47 13.97 -8.79
C VAL A 182 -16.87 12.50 -8.62
N PRO A 183 -17.58 11.93 -9.62
CA PRO A 183 -18.08 10.57 -9.54
C PRO A 183 -16.96 9.56 -9.21
N GLY A 184 -17.21 8.69 -8.23
CA GLY A 184 -16.24 7.69 -7.77
C GLY A 184 -15.19 8.21 -6.78
N TRP A 185 -15.15 9.51 -6.47
CA TRP A 185 -14.25 10.06 -5.46
C TRP A 185 -14.65 9.68 -4.03
N ILE A 186 -15.95 9.64 -3.73
CA ILE A 186 -16.50 9.26 -2.42
C ILE A 186 -17.38 8.02 -2.62
N SER A 187 -17.03 6.90 -1.99
CA SER A 187 -17.85 5.69 -2.01
C SER A 187 -19.02 5.77 -1.03
N THR A 188 -20.01 4.88 -1.19
CA THR A 188 -21.20 4.84 -0.31
C THR A 188 -20.84 4.63 1.17
N ILE A 189 -19.86 3.77 1.45
CA ILE A 189 -19.39 3.49 2.82
C ILE A 189 -18.71 4.73 3.41
N GLU A 190 -17.83 5.36 2.63
CA GLU A 190 -17.13 6.58 3.08
C GLU A 190 -18.09 7.75 3.28
N LYS A 191 -19.19 7.81 2.51
CA LYS A 191 -20.20 8.87 2.64
C LYS A 191 -20.79 8.89 4.04
N GLU A 192 -21.20 7.73 4.57
CA GLU A 192 -21.74 7.62 5.93
C GLU A 192 -20.70 8.02 6.98
N GLN A 193 -19.48 7.51 6.88
CA GLN A 193 -18.39 7.83 7.80
C GLN A 193 -18.04 9.34 7.80
N ILE A 194 -18.03 9.97 6.63
CA ILE A 194 -17.81 11.42 6.48
C ILE A 194 -18.93 12.22 7.14
N ILE A 195 -20.19 11.86 6.88
CA ILE A 195 -21.36 12.55 7.45
C ILE A 195 -21.32 12.47 8.98
N ASP A 196 -21.12 11.28 9.54
CA ASP A 196 -21.09 11.08 10.99
C ASP A 196 -19.98 11.92 11.65
N SER A 197 -18.81 12.01 11.03
CA SER A 197 -17.74 12.87 11.55
C SER A 197 -18.09 14.36 11.47
N LEU A 198 -18.69 14.83 10.37
CA LEU A 198 -19.02 16.24 10.20
C LEU A 198 -20.14 16.68 11.15
N VAL A 199 -21.12 15.80 11.39
CA VAL A 199 -22.16 15.99 12.40
C VAL A 199 -21.55 16.09 13.79
N LYS A 200 -20.67 15.15 14.15
CA LYS A 200 -19.97 15.19 15.44
C LYS A 200 -19.21 16.51 15.64
N THR A 201 -18.40 16.91 14.66
CA THR A 201 -17.66 18.19 14.74
C THR A 201 -18.60 19.40 14.78
N SER A 202 -19.74 19.35 14.09
CA SER A 202 -20.75 20.42 14.13
C SER A 202 -21.41 20.57 15.50
N SER A 203 -21.58 19.47 16.23
CA SER A 203 -22.07 19.46 17.62
C SER A 203 -21.01 20.03 18.56
N ASP A 204 -19.76 19.59 18.45
CA ASP A 204 -18.65 20.08 19.29
C ASP A 204 -18.44 21.61 19.16
N LEU A 205 -18.77 22.19 18.00
CA LEU A 205 -18.73 23.64 17.77
C LEU A 205 -19.87 24.41 18.42
N LYS A 206 -21.02 23.76 18.66
CA LYS A 206 -22.18 24.40 19.31
C LYS A 206 -22.06 24.43 20.84
N GLU A 207 -21.24 23.54 21.41
CA GLU A 207 -21.01 23.44 22.86
C GLU A 207 -19.89 24.37 23.38
N LYS A 208 -19.23 25.11 22.49
CA LYS A 208 -18.21 26.12 22.82
C LYS A 208 -18.74 27.53 22.60
#